data_AF-A0A9D6EEP3-F1
#
_entry.id   AF-A0A9D6EEP3-F1
#
_cell.length_a   1.000
_cell.length_b   1.000
_cell.length_c   1.000
_cell.angle_alpha   90.00
_cell.angle_beta   90.00
_cell.angle_gamma   90.00
#
_symmetry.space_group_name_H-M   'P 1'
#
loop_
_entity.id
_entity.type
_entity.pdbx_description
1 polymer ?
#
loop_
_entity_poly.entity_id
_entity_poly.type
_entity_poly.pdbx_seq_one_letter_code
_entity_poly.pdbx_strand_id
1 'polypeptide(L)'
;MARRDALWVCALALAAAGCGGADGPAARGQQVYLAQCIACHNLDPTREGTVGPAIKGSSRELLEAKVLGGTYPPGYAPKRDTAVMQPLPQLAPAIPDLATYLE
;
A
#
# COMPACT_ATOMS: atom_id res chain seq x y z
N MET A 1 16.07 -51.32 35.86
CA MET A 1 15.34 -51.42 34.57
C MET A 1 14.26 -50.34 34.56
N ALA A 2 14.63 -49.06 34.55
CA ALA A 2 13.70 -47.94 34.47
C ALA A 2 13.91 -47.30 33.11
N ARG A 3 13.06 -47.67 32.15
CA ARG A 3 13.24 -47.31 30.74
C ARG A 3 12.01 -46.51 30.29
N ARG A 4 12.23 -45.23 30.04
CA ARG A 4 11.86 -44.56 28.78
C ARG A 4 10.40 -44.16 28.52
N ASP A 5 9.54 -44.02 29.53
CA ASP A 5 8.14 -43.65 29.23
C ASP A 5 7.79 -42.17 29.50
N ALA A 6 8.76 -41.34 29.89
CA ALA A 6 8.49 -39.96 30.32
C ALA A 6 9.10 -38.87 29.41
N LEU A 7 9.31 -39.15 28.12
CA LEU A 7 9.91 -38.19 27.18
C LEU A 7 9.03 -37.82 25.97
N TRP A 8 7.74 -38.18 25.99
CA TRP A 8 6.80 -37.92 24.89
C TRP A 8 5.88 -36.71 25.10
N VAL A 9 6.19 -35.83 26.04
CA VAL A 9 5.44 -34.56 26.21
C VAL A 9 6.43 -33.41 26.36
N CYS A 10 7.15 -33.10 25.29
CA CYS A 10 7.89 -31.85 25.19
C CYS A 10 7.69 -31.25 23.80
N ALA A 11 6.73 -30.32 23.75
CA ALA A 11 6.76 -29.11 22.94
C ALA A 11 6.62 -29.24 21.42
N LEU A 12 5.44 -29.69 20.98
CA LEU A 12 4.81 -29.18 19.74
C LEU A 12 4.13 -27.82 20.03
N ALA A 13 4.93 -26.80 20.36
CA ALA A 13 4.43 -25.44 20.58
C ALA A 13 5.35 -24.38 19.98
N LEU A 14 5.82 -24.61 18.75
CA LEU A 14 6.58 -23.62 17.98
C LEU A 14 5.85 -23.24 16.68
N ALA A 15 4.58 -22.86 16.80
CA ALA A 15 3.76 -22.39 15.69
C ALA A 15 2.99 -21.12 16.09
N ALA A 16 3.69 -19.99 16.23
CA ALA A 16 3.12 -18.64 16.14
C ALA A 16 4.19 -17.52 16.19
N ALA A 17 5.43 -17.77 15.77
CA ALA A 17 6.31 -16.66 15.40
C ALA A 17 5.88 -16.17 14.01
N GLY A 18 4.74 -15.48 13.97
CA GLY A 18 4.31 -14.75 12.80
C GLY A 18 5.38 -13.73 12.45
N CYS A 19 5.79 -13.71 11.18
CA CYS A 19 6.56 -12.62 10.60
C CYS A 19 5.67 -11.37 10.68
N GLY A 20 5.68 -10.65 11.80
CA GLY A 20 4.97 -9.39 11.99
C GLY A 20 5.62 -8.30 11.16
N GLY A 21 5.32 -8.26 9.87
CA GLY A 21 5.69 -7.18 8.99
C GLY A 21 4.64 -6.09 9.11
N ALA A 22 5.01 -4.95 9.68
CA ALA A 22 4.26 -3.69 9.73
C ALA A 22 2.73 -3.87 9.52
N ASP A 23 2.07 -4.37 10.56
CA ASP A 23 0.66 -4.75 10.47
C ASP A 23 -0.23 -3.51 10.55
N GLY A 24 -0.85 -3.12 9.42
CA GLY A 24 -1.87 -2.09 9.38
C GLY A 24 -2.17 -1.56 7.97
N PRO A 25 -3.37 -1.00 7.72
CA PRO A 25 -3.73 -0.44 6.41
C PRO A 25 -2.74 0.59 5.88
N ALA A 26 -2.30 1.53 6.73
CA ALA A 26 -1.31 2.55 6.34
C ALA A 26 0.05 1.93 5.95
N ALA A 27 0.50 0.91 6.67
CA ALA A 27 1.77 0.24 6.38
C ALA A 27 1.71 -0.56 5.06
N ARG A 28 0.60 -1.27 4.82
CA ARG A 28 0.36 -1.93 3.52
C ARG A 28 0.27 -0.91 2.39
N GLY A 29 -0.42 0.21 2.61
CA GLY A 29 -0.50 1.32 1.65
C GLY A 29 0.87 1.91 1.33
N GLN A 30 1.72 2.09 2.34
CA GLN A 30 3.10 2.53 2.16
C GLN A 30 3.89 1.55 1.28
N GLN A 31 3.78 0.24 1.52
CA GLN A 31 4.47 -0.77 0.71
C GLN A 31 4.05 -0.70 -0.77
N VAL A 32 2.75 -0.54 -1.02
CA VAL A 32 2.23 -0.37 -2.39
C VAL A 32 2.74 0.94 -2.99
N TYR A 33 2.73 2.03 -2.25
CA TYR A 33 3.23 3.34 -2.71
C TYR A 33 4.70 3.27 -3.13
N LEU A 34 5.54 2.69 -2.28
CA LEU A 34 6.97 2.50 -2.55
C LEU A 34 7.21 1.60 -3.75
N ALA A 35 6.38 0.57 -3.95
CA ALA A 35 6.56 -0.36 -5.06
C ALA A 35 6.04 0.18 -6.40
N GLN A 36 4.99 1.01 -6.39
CA GLN A 36 4.22 1.33 -7.60
C GLN A 36 4.19 2.81 -7.98
N CYS A 37 4.43 3.72 -7.04
CA CYS A 37 4.14 5.15 -7.25
C CYS A 37 5.40 6.02 -7.34
N ILE A 38 6.48 5.67 -6.64
CA ILE A 38 7.69 6.51 -6.53
C ILE A 38 8.52 6.61 -7.81
N ALA A 39 8.17 5.85 -8.86
CA ALA A 39 8.79 6.00 -10.17
C ALA A 39 8.46 7.36 -10.81
N CYS A 40 7.30 7.93 -10.49
CA CYS A 40 6.85 9.22 -11.00
C CYS A 40 6.63 10.24 -9.89
N HIS A 41 6.08 9.80 -8.76
CA HIS A 41 5.86 10.63 -7.58
C HIS A 41 7.11 10.65 -6.69
N ASN A 42 7.16 11.58 -5.74
CA ASN A 42 8.26 11.66 -4.81
C ASN A 42 8.26 10.47 -3.82
N LEU A 43 9.37 10.22 -3.12
CA LEU A 43 9.38 9.28 -1.99
C LEU A 43 8.53 9.81 -0.81
N ASP A 44 8.56 11.12 -0.61
CA ASP A 44 7.71 11.82 0.35
C ASP A 44 6.44 12.33 -0.37
N PRO A 45 5.25 11.78 -0.08
CA PRO A 45 4.02 12.11 -0.82
C PRO A 45 3.56 13.56 -0.66
N THR A 46 4.13 14.32 0.28
CA THR A 46 3.86 15.75 0.46
C THR A 46 4.58 16.63 -0.56
N ARG A 47 5.53 16.06 -1.30
CA ARG A 47 6.41 16.79 -2.23
C ARG A 47 6.13 16.40 -3.68
N GLU A 48 6.38 17.33 -4.58
CA GLU A 48 6.32 17.08 -6.01
C GLU A 48 7.38 16.03 -6.42
N GLY A 49 6.97 15.09 -7.27
CA GLY A 49 7.88 14.19 -7.98
C GLY A 49 8.46 14.85 -9.22
N THR A 50 9.34 14.13 -9.91
CA THR A 50 9.90 14.57 -11.18
C THR A 50 8.84 14.61 -12.29
N VAL A 51 7.84 13.73 -12.21
CA VAL A 51 6.75 13.61 -13.21
C VAL A 51 5.39 13.85 -12.55
N GLY A 52 5.11 13.12 -11.46
CA GLY A 52 3.83 13.18 -10.75
C GLY A 52 3.79 14.29 -9.70
N PRO A 53 2.62 14.86 -9.40
CA PRO A 53 2.47 15.86 -8.35
C PRO A 53 2.62 15.30 -6.93
N ALA A 54 2.62 16.17 -5.92
CA ALA A 54 2.38 15.79 -4.53
C ALA A 54 0.96 15.21 -4.38
N ILE A 55 0.82 14.09 -3.69
CA ILE A 55 -0.43 13.33 -3.59
C ILE A 55 -0.87 13.00 -2.16
N LYS A 56 -0.19 13.52 -1.12
CA LYS A 56 -0.74 13.52 0.23
C LYS A 56 -2.12 14.20 0.25
N GLY A 57 -3.05 13.67 1.03
CA GLY A 57 -4.45 14.08 1.13
C GLY A 57 -5.34 13.61 -0.03
N SER A 58 -4.86 12.70 -0.89
CA SER A 58 -5.69 12.17 -1.97
C SER A 58 -6.84 11.35 -1.41
N SER A 59 -8.07 11.76 -1.72
CA SER A 59 -9.26 11.02 -1.32
C SER A 59 -9.32 9.66 -1.99
N ARG A 60 -10.04 8.72 -1.38
CA ARG A 60 -10.32 7.41 -1.97
C ARG A 60 -10.94 7.54 -3.38
N GLU A 61 -11.91 8.43 -3.55
CA GLU A 61 -12.58 8.67 -4.84
C GLU A 61 -11.60 9.14 -5.91
N LEU A 62 -10.68 10.06 -5.57
CA LEU A 62 -9.63 10.52 -6.48
C LEU A 62 -8.69 9.36 -6.85
N LEU A 63 -8.31 8.52 -5.89
CA LEU A 63 -7.46 7.37 -6.15
C LEU A 63 -8.16 6.35 -7.06
N GLU A 64 -9.44 6.05 -6.85
CA GLU A 64 -10.19 5.14 -7.72
C GLU A 64 -10.27 5.67 -9.16
N ALA A 65 -10.70 6.93 -9.33
CA ALA A 65 -10.80 7.55 -10.65
C ALA A 65 -9.44 7.61 -11.36
N LYS A 66 -8.40 8.05 -10.65
CA LYS A 66 -7.09 8.29 -11.27
C LYS A 66 -6.26 7.04 -11.42
N VAL A 67 -6.14 6.22 -10.38
CA VAL A 67 -5.30 5.00 -10.40
C VAL A 67 -5.96 3.94 -11.26
N LEU A 68 -7.28 3.72 -11.16
CA LEU A 68 -7.93 2.62 -11.89
C LEU A 68 -8.42 3.06 -13.28
N GLY A 69 -8.90 4.30 -13.40
CA GLY A 69 -9.51 4.81 -14.63
C GLY A 69 -8.65 5.78 -15.44
N GLY A 70 -7.56 6.33 -14.87
CA GLY A 70 -6.78 7.39 -15.51
C GLY A 70 -7.50 8.75 -15.58
N THR A 71 -8.69 8.86 -14.98
CA THR A 71 -9.56 10.05 -15.04
C THR A 71 -9.54 10.83 -13.72
N TYR A 72 -10.46 11.77 -13.55
CA TYR A 72 -10.64 12.55 -12.32
C TYR A 72 -12.13 12.57 -11.93
N PRO A 73 -12.44 12.67 -10.62
CA PRO A 73 -13.81 12.88 -10.17
C PRO A 73 -14.40 14.20 -10.70
N PRO A 74 -15.74 14.32 -10.80
CA PRO A 74 -16.39 15.56 -11.21
C PRO A 74 -15.93 16.76 -10.36
N GLY A 75 -15.57 17.87 -11.02
CA GLY A 75 -15.14 19.10 -10.36
C GLY A 75 -13.70 19.11 -9.86
N TYR A 76 -12.95 18.02 -10.00
CA TYR A 76 -11.53 17.99 -9.64
C TYR A 76 -10.65 18.60 -10.74
N ALA A 77 -9.85 19.61 -10.38
CA ALA A 77 -8.86 20.20 -11.26
C ALA A 77 -7.51 19.46 -11.14
N PRO A 78 -6.94 18.92 -12.24
CA PRO A 78 -5.61 18.30 -12.22
C PRO A 78 -4.52 19.27 -11.73
N LYS A 79 -3.59 18.75 -10.93
CA LYS A 79 -2.43 19.55 -10.44
C LYS A 79 -1.35 19.76 -11.51
N ARG A 80 -1.40 19.02 -12.62
CA ARG A 80 -0.43 19.03 -13.74
C ARG A 80 -1.18 18.77 -15.05
N ASP A 81 -0.75 19.40 -16.13
CA ASP A 81 -1.33 19.26 -17.48
C ASP A 81 -0.74 18.08 -18.28
N THR A 82 -0.44 16.97 -17.61
CA THR A 82 0.13 15.77 -18.26
C THR A 82 -0.81 14.56 -18.13
N ALA A 83 -0.88 13.75 -19.18
CA ALA A 83 -1.63 12.49 -19.20
C ALA A 83 -0.73 11.23 -19.09
N VAL A 84 0.49 11.39 -18.56
CA VAL A 84 1.52 10.33 -18.59
C VAL A 84 1.18 9.14 -17.68
N MET A 85 0.57 9.40 -16.53
CA MET A 85 0.20 8.34 -15.58
C MET A 85 -0.81 7.38 -16.21
N GLN A 86 -0.36 6.15 -16.49
CA GLN A 86 -1.21 5.09 -17.03
C GLN A 86 -2.11 4.50 -15.93
N PRO A 87 -3.32 4.03 -16.28
CA PRO A 87 -4.15 3.28 -15.35
C PRO A 87 -3.46 2.01 -14.83
N LEU A 88 -3.67 1.71 -13.55
CA LEU A 88 -3.17 0.55 -12.81
C LEU A 88 -4.35 -0.23 -12.22
N PRO A 89 -5.24 -0.81 -13.04
CA PRO A 89 -6.47 -1.47 -12.57
C PRO A 89 -6.19 -2.66 -11.62
N GLN A 90 -5.02 -3.28 -11.71
CA GLN A 90 -4.58 -4.33 -10.80
C GLN A 90 -4.44 -3.87 -9.34
N LEU A 91 -4.36 -2.56 -9.08
CA LEU A 91 -4.27 -2.00 -7.73
C LEU A 91 -5.64 -1.76 -7.07
N ALA A 92 -6.75 -2.13 -7.71
CA ALA A 92 -8.09 -1.99 -7.12
C ALA A 92 -8.20 -2.53 -5.68
N PRO A 93 -7.64 -3.71 -5.33
CA PRO A 93 -7.68 -4.21 -3.95
C PRO A 93 -6.89 -3.36 -2.95
N ALA A 94 -5.89 -2.61 -3.42
CA ALA A 94 -4.98 -1.82 -2.57
C ALA A 94 -5.45 -0.38 -2.33
N ILE A 95 -6.47 0.09 -3.05
CA ILE A 95 -6.99 1.46 -2.92
C ILE A 95 -7.32 1.85 -1.46
N PRO A 96 -7.98 1.03 -0.63
CA PRO A 96 -8.32 1.42 0.74
C PRO A 96 -7.07 1.67 1.60
N ASP A 97 -6.06 0.81 1.45
CA ASP A 97 -4.80 0.91 2.17
C ASP A 97 -3.97 2.11 1.68
N LEU A 98 -3.92 2.34 0.35
CA LEU A 98 -3.29 3.52 -0.25
C LEU A 98 -3.95 4.81 0.22
N ALA A 99 -5.28 4.88 0.26
CA ALA A 99 -6.01 6.02 0.80
C ALA A 99 -5.58 6.28 2.23
N THR A 100 -5.61 5.25 3.09
CA THR A 100 -5.22 5.35 4.50
C THR A 100 -3.77 5.84 4.68
N TYR A 101 -2.83 5.40 3.84
CA TYR A 101 -1.45 5.88 3.87
C TYR A 101 -1.32 7.36 3.44
N LEU A 102 -2.13 7.77 2.46
CA LEU A 102 -2.07 9.10 1.87
C LEU A 102 -2.91 10.14 2.62
N GLU A 103 -3.79 9.77 3.56
CA GLU A 103 -4.58 10.70 4.39
C GLU A 103 -3.73 11.81 5.04
#